data_AF-A0A1J8PM61-F1
#
_entry.id   AF-A0A1J8PM61-F1
#
_cell.length_a   1.000
_cell.length_b   1.000
_cell.length_c   1.000
_cell.angle_alpha   90.00
_cell.angle_beta   90.00
_cell.angle_gamma   90.00
#
_symmetry.space_group_name_H-M   'P 1'
#
loop_
_entity.id
_entity.type
_entity.pdbx_description
1 polymer ?
#
loop_
_entity_poly.entity_id
_entity_poly.type
_entity_poly.pdbx_seq_one_letter_code
_entity_poly.pdbx_strand_id
1 'polypeptide(L)'
;NNLTTLKNLATILKNFAANVDALTATFDTPAATLDALAATLDALAATLDALAATLDASVQDRLNQTGVLFDLDEAIDLYRAALAVCPPGHSYRSQCLNNLAVILHDRFEQRGLLSNLEEAIDHHRTALALRPPGHAGRASSLSNLALALQARFKQRGVLCDLDEAIDLHHAALALCPPDHSDQSSALNNLANSLQDRFNQRGVLSDLDDAIDLHRAALTLCPPERCPV
;
A
#
# COMPACT_ATOMS: atom_id res chain seq x y z
N ASN A 1 -19.63 5.26 -15.46
CA ASN A 1 -18.51 5.48 -14.52
C ASN A 1 -17.16 5.10 -15.08
N ASN A 2 -16.80 3.82 -15.34
CA ASN A 2 -15.46 3.44 -15.83
C ASN A 2 -14.95 4.14 -17.10
N LEU A 3 -15.81 4.34 -18.11
CA LEU A 3 -15.41 5.01 -19.35
C LEU A 3 -15.01 6.48 -19.11
N THR A 4 -15.60 7.13 -18.11
CA THR A 4 -15.29 8.52 -17.75
C THR A 4 -13.94 8.58 -17.04
N THR A 5 -13.66 7.63 -16.14
CA THR A 5 -12.41 7.56 -15.38
C THR A 5 -11.22 7.20 -16.28
N LEU A 6 -11.38 6.23 -17.19
CA LEU A 6 -10.36 5.91 -18.20
C LEU A 6 -10.09 7.07 -19.16
N LYS A 7 -11.12 7.82 -19.56
CA LYS A 7 -10.97 9.05 -20.35
C LYS A 7 -10.22 10.13 -19.57
N ASN A 8 -10.50 10.28 -18.27
CA ASN A 8 -9.79 11.21 -17.40
C ASN A 8 -8.32 10.81 -17.25
N LEU A 9 -8.02 9.53 -16.99
CA LEU A 9 -6.66 9.02 -16.87
C LEU A 9 -5.87 9.21 -18.18
N ALA A 10 -6.48 8.89 -19.33
CA ALA A 10 -5.88 9.11 -20.64
C ALA A 10 -5.63 10.60 -20.93
N THR A 11 -6.49 11.50 -20.43
CA THR A 11 -6.31 12.95 -20.54
C THR A 11 -5.16 13.43 -19.66
N ILE A 12 -5.06 12.93 -18.43
CA ILE A 12 -3.97 13.28 -17.51
C ILE A 12 -2.62 12.79 -18.04
N LEU A 13 -2.55 11.56 -18.57
CA LEU A 13 -1.33 11.02 -19.20
C LEU A 13 -0.91 11.82 -20.44
N LYS A 14 -1.87 12.29 -21.25
CA LYS A 14 -1.57 13.20 -22.38
C LYS A 14 -1.03 14.54 -21.91
N ASN A 15 -1.60 15.11 -20.84
CA ASN A 15 -1.11 16.36 -20.26
C ASN A 15 0.28 16.19 -19.65
N PHE A 16 0.55 15.06 -19.01
CA PHE A 16 1.89 14.72 -18.51
C PHE A 16 2.90 14.63 -19.66
N ALA A 17 2.58 13.91 -20.74
CA ALA A 17 3.45 13.81 -21.92
C ALA A 17 3.72 15.20 -22.54
N ALA A 18 2.69 16.03 -22.70
CA ALA A 18 2.84 17.39 -23.22
C ALA A 18 3.71 18.28 -22.32
N ASN A 19 3.62 18.14 -20.99
CA ASN A 19 4.45 18.86 -20.04
C ASN A 19 5.92 18.39 -20.10
N VAL A 20 6.17 17.09 -20.32
CA VAL A 20 7.52 16.55 -20.53
C VAL A 20 8.13 17.06 -21.83
N ASP A 21 7.36 17.12 -22.91
CA ASP A 21 7.80 17.68 -24.19
C ASP A 21 8.13 19.18 -24.06
N ALA A 22 7.29 19.94 -23.34
CA ALA A 22 7.52 21.36 -23.07
C ALA A 22 8.76 21.60 -22.19
N LEU A 23 9.01 20.72 -21.20
CA LEU A 23 10.21 20.75 -20.37
C LEU A 23 11.48 20.49 -21.20
N THR A 24 11.41 19.51 -22.12
CA THR A 24 12.51 19.19 -23.02
C THR A 24 12.83 20.37 -23.94
N ALA A 25 11.80 21.00 -24.52
CA ALA A 25 11.94 22.16 -25.39
C ALA A 25 12.48 23.41 -24.66
N THR A 26 12.20 23.56 -23.36
CA THR A 26 12.77 24.65 -22.56
C THR A 26 14.29 24.47 -22.40
N PHE A 27 14.80 23.25 -22.20
CA PHE A 27 16.25 23.00 -22.15
C PHE A 27 16.99 23.28 -23.47
N ASP A 28 16.31 23.18 -24.62
CA ASP A 28 16.90 23.46 -25.93
C ASP A 28 16.96 24.96 -26.27
N THR A 29 16.36 25.82 -25.44
CA THR A 29 16.36 27.27 -25.67
C THR A 29 17.47 27.98 -24.87
N PRO A 30 18.39 28.73 -25.51
CA PRO A 30 19.47 29.44 -24.82
C PRO A 30 19.00 30.54 -23.85
N ALA A 31 17.71 30.89 -23.90
CA ALA A 31 17.08 31.97 -23.14
C ALA A 31 16.01 31.47 -22.14
N ALA A 32 15.96 30.17 -21.85
CA ALA A 32 15.06 29.64 -20.84
C ALA A 32 15.29 30.32 -19.49
N THR A 33 14.26 31.00 -18.98
CA THR A 33 14.33 31.60 -17.65
C THR A 33 14.14 30.50 -16.61
N LEU A 34 14.81 30.66 -15.46
CA LEU A 34 14.62 29.78 -14.30
C LEU A 34 13.13 29.67 -13.91
N ASP A 35 12.38 30.77 -14.11
CA ASP A 35 10.94 30.85 -13.86
C ASP A 35 10.10 29.98 -14.80
N ALA A 36 10.46 29.88 -16.08
CA ALA A 36 9.75 29.03 -17.04
C ALA A 36 9.97 27.55 -16.71
N LEU A 37 11.20 27.20 -16.30
CA LEU A 37 11.53 25.85 -15.85
C LEU A 37 10.75 25.48 -14.58
N ALA A 38 10.72 26.37 -13.59
CA ALA A 38 9.97 26.19 -12.36
C ALA A 38 8.47 25.99 -12.63
N ALA A 39 7.86 26.81 -13.49
CA ALA A 39 6.45 26.70 -13.84
C ALA A 39 6.12 25.36 -14.54
N THR A 40 6.99 24.86 -15.42
CA THR A 40 6.80 23.55 -16.06
C THR A 40 6.92 22.38 -15.07
N LEU A 41 7.83 22.48 -14.09
CA LEU A 41 7.98 21.47 -13.03
C LEU A 41 6.77 21.46 -12.09
N ASP A 42 6.25 22.63 -11.72
CA ASP A 42 5.04 22.75 -10.89
C ASP A 42 3.82 22.17 -11.62
N ALA A 43 3.68 22.44 -12.93
CA ALA A 43 2.62 21.85 -13.74
C ALA A 43 2.74 20.33 -13.85
N LEU A 44 3.96 19.78 -13.86
CA LEU A 44 4.21 18.33 -13.87
C LEU A 44 3.88 17.68 -12.53
N ALA A 45 4.21 18.33 -11.41
CA ALA A 45 3.82 17.87 -10.08
C ALA A 45 2.30 17.85 -9.92
N ALA A 46 1.61 18.91 -10.36
CA ALA A 46 0.16 18.99 -10.30
C ALA A 46 -0.55 17.91 -11.15
N THR A 47 0.00 17.54 -12.32
CA THR A 47 -0.56 16.45 -13.13
C THR A 47 -0.34 15.08 -12.50
N LEU A 48 0.79 14.86 -11.80
CA LEU A 48 1.04 13.65 -11.03
C LEU A 48 0.10 13.52 -9.82
N ASP A 49 -0.17 14.62 -9.10
CA ASP A 49 -1.13 14.63 -8.00
C ASP A 49 -2.58 14.39 -8.49
N ALA A 50 -2.93 14.94 -9.66
CA ALA A 50 -4.24 14.68 -10.27
C ALA A 50 -4.37 13.21 -10.75
N LEU A 51 -3.29 12.64 -11.30
CA LEU A 51 -3.22 11.23 -11.66
C LEU A 51 -3.43 10.35 -10.43
N ALA A 52 -2.77 10.71 -9.32
CA ALA A 52 -2.86 10.02 -8.06
C ALA A 52 -4.29 9.94 -7.53
N ALA A 53 -4.93 11.10 -7.39
CA ALA A 53 -6.29 11.20 -6.89
C ALA A 53 -7.28 10.44 -7.79
N THR A 54 -7.11 10.52 -9.11
CA THR A 54 -7.99 9.84 -10.07
C THR A 54 -7.80 8.33 -10.05
N LEU A 55 -6.55 7.85 -9.94
CA LEU A 55 -6.24 6.42 -9.89
C LEU A 55 -6.78 5.79 -8.61
N ASP A 56 -6.52 6.40 -7.46
CA ASP A 56 -6.99 5.87 -6.16
C ASP A 56 -8.51 5.91 -6.06
N ALA A 57 -9.16 6.99 -6.53
CA ALA A 57 -10.62 7.04 -6.62
C ALA A 57 -11.19 5.97 -7.56
N SER A 58 -10.53 5.72 -8.71
CA SER A 58 -10.94 4.67 -9.65
C SER A 58 -10.85 3.28 -9.04
N VAL A 59 -9.78 3.00 -8.31
CA VAL A 59 -9.56 1.70 -7.67
C VAL A 59 -10.56 1.51 -6.54
N GLN A 60 -10.74 2.52 -5.69
CA GLN A 60 -11.69 2.46 -4.57
C GLN A 60 -13.15 2.33 -5.03
N ASP A 61 -13.56 3.10 -6.06
CA ASP A 61 -14.92 3.02 -6.62
C ASP A 61 -15.18 1.63 -7.22
N ARG A 62 -14.17 1.01 -7.83
CA ARG A 62 -14.27 -0.35 -8.38
C ARG A 62 -14.25 -1.45 -7.31
N LEU A 63 -13.50 -1.26 -6.22
CA LEU A 63 -13.57 -2.15 -5.04
C LEU A 63 -14.96 -2.09 -4.40
N ASN A 64 -15.57 -0.90 -4.32
CA ASN A 64 -16.90 -0.71 -3.74
C ASN A 64 -18.04 -1.18 -4.65
N GLN A 65 -17.89 -1.11 -5.98
CA GLN A 65 -18.98 -1.36 -6.92
C GLN A 65 -19.20 -2.83 -7.29
N THR A 66 -18.32 -3.77 -6.94
CA THR A 66 -18.49 -5.16 -7.40
C THR A 66 -17.93 -6.22 -6.45
N GLY A 67 -18.83 -6.98 -5.81
CA GLY A 67 -18.57 -8.36 -5.38
C GLY A 67 -18.45 -9.36 -6.54
N VAL A 68 -18.16 -8.89 -7.76
CA VAL A 68 -18.00 -9.68 -8.98
C VAL A 68 -16.88 -9.05 -9.82
N LEU A 69 -15.65 -9.51 -9.60
CA LEU A 69 -14.48 -9.34 -10.47
C LEU A 69 -13.99 -7.90 -10.71
N PHE A 70 -13.37 -7.31 -9.68
CA PHE A 70 -12.29 -6.37 -9.95
C PHE A 70 -11.21 -7.07 -10.78
N ASP A 71 -10.93 -6.59 -11.99
CA ASP A 71 -9.80 -7.10 -12.78
C ASP A 71 -8.51 -6.58 -12.16
N LEU A 72 -7.96 -7.39 -11.24
CA LEU A 72 -6.68 -7.13 -10.59
C LEU A 72 -5.56 -6.91 -11.63
N ASP A 73 -5.67 -7.50 -12.82
CA ASP A 73 -4.65 -7.41 -13.86
C ASP A 73 -4.62 -5.98 -14.44
N GLU A 74 -5.79 -5.39 -14.71
CA GLU A 74 -5.90 -4.01 -15.18
C GLU A 74 -5.37 -3.02 -14.14
N ALA A 75 -5.68 -3.22 -12.86
CA ALA A 75 -5.22 -2.33 -11.80
C ALA A 75 -3.71 -2.40 -11.57
N ILE A 76 -3.13 -3.60 -11.67
CA ILE A 76 -1.67 -3.79 -11.65
C ILE A 76 -1.02 -3.01 -12.79
N ASP A 77 -1.55 -3.13 -14.00
CA ASP A 77 -1.02 -2.43 -15.17
C ASP A 77 -1.11 -0.91 -15.01
N LEU A 78 -2.20 -0.40 -14.45
CA LEU A 78 -2.38 1.02 -14.15
C LEU A 78 -1.37 1.54 -13.12
N TYR A 79 -1.19 0.86 -11.98
CA TYR A 79 -0.21 1.28 -10.98
C TYR A 79 1.24 1.16 -11.49
N ARG A 80 1.55 0.15 -12.33
CA ARG A 80 2.85 0.04 -13.00
C ARG A 80 3.11 1.20 -13.96
N ALA A 81 2.12 1.56 -14.77
CA ALA A 81 2.21 2.72 -15.65
C ALA A 81 2.41 4.02 -14.85
N ALA A 82 1.67 4.20 -13.74
CA ALA A 82 1.86 5.34 -12.84
C ALA A 82 3.27 5.39 -12.25
N LEU A 83 3.84 4.26 -11.84
CA LEU A 83 5.20 4.17 -11.31
C LEU A 83 6.29 4.45 -12.35
N ALA A 84 6.04 4.16 -13.62
CA ALA A 84 6.96 4.44 -14.72
C ALA A 84 7.08 5.94 -15.00
N VAL A 85 6.01 6.71 -14.73
CA VAL A 85 5.98 8.17 -14.94
C VAL A 85 6.23 8.97 -13.65
N CYS A 86 6.03 8.36 -12.47
CA CYS A 86 6.29 9.00 -11.18
C CYS A 86 7.80 9.06 -10.86
N PRO A 87 8.39 10.26 -10.69
CA PRO A 87 9.78 10.40 -10.30
C PRO A 87 10.09 9.73 -8.96
N PRO A 88 11.32 9.21 -8.74
CA PRO A 88 11.72 8.55 -7.50
C PRO A 88 11.47 9.34 -6.20
N GLY A 89 11.54 10.68 -6.26
CA GLY A 89 11.35 11.56 -5.10
C GLY A 89 9.92 12.06 -4.88
N HIS A 90 8.95 11.67 -5.71
CA HIS A 90 7.58 12.18 -5.61
C HIS A 90 6.82 11.55 -4.43
N SER A 91 6.06 12.35 -3.67
CA SER A 91 5.30 11.91 -2.49
C SER A 91 4.35 10.75 -2.80
N TYR A 92 3.66 10.83 -3.95
CA TYR A 92 2.74 9.80 -4.43
C TYR A 92 3.40 8.44 -4.72
N ARG A 93 4.71 8.39 -4.99
CA ARG A 93 5.38 7.13 -5.35
C ARG A 93 5.26 6.08 -4.26
N SER A 94 5.39 6.47 -2.99
CA SER A 94 5.25 5.55 -1.86
C SER A 94 3.83 5.00 -1.73
N GLN A 95 2.82 5.76 -2.18
CA GLN A 95 1.42 5.35 -2.19
C GLN A 95 1.13 4.39 -3.34
N CYS A 96 1.57 4.71 -4.56
CA CYS A 96 1.51 3.77 -5.69
C CYS A 96 2.12 2.41 -5.37
N LEU A 97 3.34 2.40 -4.82
CA LEU A 97 4.04 1.15 -4.49
C LEU A 97 3.25 0.33 -3.47
N ASN A 98 2.73 0.98 -2.42
CA ASN A 98 1.92 0.31 -1.42
C ASN A 98 0.63 -0.27 -2.01
N ASN A 99 -0.07 0.47 -2.86
CA ASN A 99 -1.35 0.04 -3.44
C ASN A 99 -1.14 -1.07 -4.47
N LEU A 100 -0.10 -0.98 -5.29
CA LEU A 100 0.31 -2.06 -6.19
C LEU A 100 0.61 -3.35 -5.40
N ALA A 101 1.34 -3.22 -4.30
CA ALA A 101 1.68 -4.35 -3.43
C ALA A 101 0.43 -5.01 -2.82
N VAL A 102 -0.55 -4.23 -2.36
CA VAL A 102 -1.84 -4.75 -1.86
C VAL A 102 -2.56 -5.54 -2.96
N ILE A 103 -2.67 -4.99 -4.16
CA ILE A 103 -3.37 -5.66 -5.27
C ILE A 103 -2.65 -6.95 -5.70
N LEU A 104 -1.31 -6.95 -5.68
CA LEU A 104 -0.52 -8.16 -5.93
C LEU A 104 -0.73 -9.22 -4.85
N HIS A 105 -0.81 -8.81 -3.58
CA HIS A 105 -1.16 -9.69 -2.48
C HIS A 105 -2.55 -10.31 -2.65
N ASP A 106 -3.57 -9.50 -2.94
CA ASP A 106 -4.94 -9.97 -3.20
C ASP A 106 -4.98 -10.96 -4.39
N ARG A 107 -4.21 -10.67 -5.46
CA ARG A 107 -4.08 -11.57 -6.60
C ARG A 107 -3.40 -12.89 -6.23
N PHE A 108 -2.42 -12.85 -5.33
CA PHE A 108 -1.83 -14.04 -4.77
C PHE A 108 -2.86 -14.84 -3.96
N GLU A 109 -3.67 -14.21 -3.10
CA GLU A 109 -4.71 -14.92 -2.35
C GLU A 109 -5.75 -15.59 -3.28
N GLN A 110 -6.09 -14.95 -4.41
CA GLN A 110 -7.03 -15.50 -5.38
C GLN A 110 -6.44 -16.60 -6.27
N ARG A 111 -5.18 -16.47 -6.69
CA ARG A 111 -4.59 -17.33 -7.75
C ARG A 111 -3.46 -18.25 -7.25
N GLY A 112 -2.98 -18.07 -6.02
CA GLY A 112 -1.90 -18.86 -5.42
C GLY A 112 -0.51 -18.65 -6.05
N LEU A 113 -0.32 -17.59 -6.85
CA LEU A 113 0.95 -17.35 -7.55
C LEU A 113 1.95 -16.66 -6.62
N LEU A 114 2.89 -17.45 -6.06
CA LEU A 114 3.90 -16.98 -5.13
C LEU A 114 4.74 -15.79 -5.66
N SER A 115 4.94 -15.71 -6.98
CA SER A 115 5.65 -14.59 -7.60
C SER A 115 4.98 -13.23 -7.35
N ASN A 116 3.64 -13.19 -7.28
CA ASN A 116 2.93 -11.95 -6.96
C ASN A 116 3.18 -11.55 -5.50
N LEU A 117 3.26 -12.52 -4.59
CA LEU A 117 3.56 -12.26 -3.18
C LEU A 117 4.99 -11.75 -2.98
N GLU A 118 5.95 -12.34 -3.70
CA GLU A 118 7.34 -11.89 -3.67
C GLU A 118 7.45 -10.45 -4.22
N GLU A 119 6.79 -10.15 -5.33
CA GLU A 119 6.73 -8.79 -5.87
C GLU A 119 6.04 -7.80 -4.90
N ALA A 120 4.96 -8.22 -4.23
CA ALA A 120 4.28 -7.40 -3.22
C ALA A 120 5.21 -7.03 -2.06
N ILE A 121 5.99 -7.98 -1.55
CA ILE A 121 6.95 -7.76 -0.47
C ILE A 121 8.01 -6.72 -0.89
N ASP A 122 8.54 -6.82 -2.10
CA ASP A 122 9.55 -5.87 -2.62
C ASP A 122 8.98 -4.45 -2.75
N HIS A 123 7.76 -4.31 -3.27
CA HIS A 123 7.07 -3.02 -3.34
C HIS A 123 6.74 -2.45 -1.97
N HIS A 124 6.29 -3.27 -1.01
CA HIS A 124 6.05 -2.85 0.37
C HIS A 124 7.33 -2.36 1.06
N ARG A 125 8.46 -3.05 0.89
CA ARG A 125 9.75 -2.60 1.41
C ARG A 125 10.17 -1.27 0.82
N THR A 126 10.01 -1.10 -0.49
CA THR A 126 10.32 0.15 -1.19
C THR A 126 9.42 1.29 -0.71
N ALA A 127 8.11 1.03 -0.56
CA ALA A 127 7.17 2.00 -0.03
C ALA A 127 7.53 2.43 1.41
N LEU A 128 7.89 1.48 2.27
CA LEU A 128 8.29 1.74 3.65
C LEU A 128 9.58 2.56 3.74
N ALA A 129 10.55 2.31 2.85
CA ALA A 129 11.78 3.08 2.76
C ALA A 129 11.54 4.56 2.38
N LEU A 130 10.50 4.82 1.59
CA LEU A 130 10.07 6.17 1.22
C LEU A 130 9.20 6.88 2.27
N ARG A 131 8.83 6.19 3.36
CA ARG A 131 7.97 6.72 4.44
C ARG A 131 8.79 6.83 5.73
N PRO A 132 9.57 7.92 5.94
CA PRO A 132 10.42 8.08 7.12
C PRO A 132 9.61 8.10 8.44
N PRO A 133 10.28 7.96 9.61
CA PRO A 133 9.61 8.13 10.90
C PRO A 133 8.79 9.43 10.98
N GLY A 134 7.55 9.33 11.46
CA GLY A 134 6.60 10.45 11.49
C GLY A 134 5.73 10.60 10.24
N HIS A 135 6.00 9.87 9.15
CA HIS A 135 5.14 9.88 7.96
C HIS A 135 3.78 9.23 8.26
N ALA A 136 2.68 9.88 7.88
CA ALA A 136 1.31 9.44 8.20
C ALA A 136 1.00 8.02 7.72
N GLY A 137 1.44 7.64 6.51
CA GLY A 137 1.26 6.29 5.97
C GLY A 137 2.26 5.23 6.46
N ARG A 138 3.15 5.53 7.42
CA ARG A 138 4.20 4.56 7.81
C ARG A 138 3.61 3.35 8.52
N ALA A 139 2.65 3.55 9.43
CA ALA A 139 2.00 2.47 10.19
C ALA A 139 1.32 1.45 9.26
N SER A 140 0.58 1.92 8.25
CA SER A 140 -0.08 1.06 7.27
C SER A 140 0.91 0.28 6.40
N SER A 141 2.02 0.89 5.98
CA SER A 141 3.07 0.14 5.24
C SER A 141 3.74 -0.95 6.08
N LEU A 142 3.98 -0.70 7.37
CA LEU A 142 4.52 -1.72 8.28
C LEU A 142 3.56 -2.90 8.42
N SER A 143 2.28 -2.62 8.68
CA SER A 143 1.24 -3.65 8.78
C SER A 143 1.10 -4.48 7.49
N ASN A 144 1.09 -3.83 6.33
CA ASN A 144 0.91 -4.53 5.06
C ASN A 144 2.14 -5.41 4.72
N LEU A 145 3.35 -4.91 4.96
CA LEU A 145 4.57 -5.71 4.80
C LEU A 145 4.57 -6.93 5.73
N ALA A 146 4.14 -6.75 6.99
CA ALA A 146 4.03 -7.84 7.95
C ALA A 146 3.04 -8.91 7.49
N LEU A 147 1.86 -8.51 7.00
CA LEU A 147 0.86 -9.43 6.45
C LEU A 147 1.42 -10.23 5.26
N ALA A 148 2.11 -9.57 4.33
CA ALA A 148 2.70 -10.25 3.17
C ALA A 148 3.81 -11.24 3.58
N LEU A 149 4.62 -10.90 4.58
CA LEU A 149 5.65 -11.80 5.14
C LEU A 149 5.01 -12.99 5.87
N GLN A 150 3.95 -12.76 6.65
CA GLN A 150 3.20 -13.84 7.29
C GLN A 150 2.57 -14.78 6.25
N ALA A 151 2.01 -14.24 5.17
CA ALA A 151 1.50 -15.02 4.05
C ALA A 151 2.61 -15.88 3.41
N ARG A 152 3.81 -15.31 3.21
CA ARG A 152 4.95 -16.04 2.65
C ARG A 152 5.45 -17.13 3.59
N PHE A 153 5.47 -16.85 4.89
CA PHE A 153 5.72 -17.86 5.92
C PHE A 153 4.73 -19.02 5.82
N LYS A 154 3.42 -18.75 5.71
CA LYS A 154 2.40 -19.80 5.58
C LYS A 154 2.60 -20.67 4.34
N GLN A 155 3.15 -20.13 3.25
CA GLN A 155 3.44 -20.88 2.04
C GLN A 155 4.76 -21.67 2.09
N ARG A 156 5.80 -21.11 2.71
CA ARG A 156 7.18 -21.66 2.62
C ARG A 156 7.74 -22.20 3.93
N GLY A 157 7.11 -21.91 5.06
CA GLY A 157 7.58 -22.25 6.40
C GLY A 157 8.87 -21.52 6.82
N VAL A 158 9.21 -20.41 6.17
CA VAL A 158 10.45 -19.65 6.46
C VAL A 158 10.26 -18.85 7.74
N LEU A 159 10.79 -19.35 8.86
CA LEU A 159 10.60 -18.73 10.18
C LEU A 159 11.11 -17.28 10.25
N CYS A 160 12.17 -16.93 9.50
CA CYS A 160 12.67 -15.55 9.46
C CYS A 160 11.60 -14.55 8.98
N ASP A 161 10.70 -14.97 8.08
CA ASP A 161 9.61 -14.11 7.60
C ASP A 161 8.59 -13.86 8.71
N LEU A 162 8.33 -14.87 9.54
CA LEU A 162 7.41 -14.75 10.66
C LEU A 162 7.97 -13.87 11.77
N ASP A 163 9.26 -14.02 12.09
CA ASP A 163 9.92 -13.15 13.07
C ASP A 163 9.95 -11.69 12.57
N GLU A 164 10.26 -11.45 11.28
CA GLU A 164 10.18 -10.10 10.69
C GLU A 164 8.75 -9.54 10.72
N ALA A 165 7.73 -10.36 10.44
CA ALA A 165 6.33 -9.95 10.51
C ALA A 165 5.90 -9.52 11.92
N ILE A 166 6.33 -10.25 12.96
CA ILE A 166 6.05 -9.91 14.37
C ILE A 166 6.67 -8.56 14.73
N ASP A 167 7.94 -8.34 14.38
CA ASP A 167 8.63 -7.08 14.65
C ASP A 167 7.94 -5.89 13.96
N LEU A 168 7.52 -6.08 12.71
CA LEU A 168 6.81 -5.07 11.93
C LEU A 168 5.40 -4.78 12.49
N HIS A 169 4.68 -5.80 12.95
CA HIS A 169 3.38 -5.62 13.60
C HIS A 169 3.50 -4.85 14.91
N HIS A 170 4.52 -5.14 15.73
CA HIS A 170 4.82 -4.34 16.91
C HIS A 170 5.14 -2.88 16.56
N ALA A 171 5.97 -2.67 15.54
CA ALA A 171 6.31 -1.33 15.08
C ALA A 171 5.09 -0.56 14.54
N ALA A 172 4.17 -1.23 13.84
CA ALA A 172 2.93 -0.63 13.37
C ALA A 172 2.01 -0.25 14.52
N LEU A 173 1.81 -1.15 15.49
CA LEU A 173 0.97 -0.93 16.66
C LEU A 173 1.48 0.23 17.53
N ALA A 174 2.80 0.37 17.66
CA ALA A 174 3.42 1.50 18.39
C ALA A 174 3.16 2.87 17.73
N LEU A 175 2.79 2.90 16.44
CA LEU A 175 2.44 4.11 15.70
C LEU A 175 0.92 4.35 15.66
N CYS A 176 0.10 3.41 16.10
CA CYS A 176 -1.36 3.57 16.16
C CYS A 176 -1.75 4.34 17.42
N PRO A 177 -2.50 5.46 17.30
CA PRO A 177 -3.10 6.12 18.45
C PRO A 177 -4.07 5.16 19.17
N PRO A 178 -4.13 5.19 20.52
CA PRO A 178 -5.25 4.58 21.23
C PRO A 178 -6.54 5.25 20.74
N ASP A 179 -7.54 4.45 20.36
CA ASP A 179 -8.84 4.86 19.77
C ASP A 179 -8.91 4.91 18.22
N HIS A 180 -7.86 4.49 17.50
CA HIS A 180 -7.96 4.32 16.04
C HIS A 180 -8.78 3.08 15.67
N SER A 181 -9.68 3.17 14.68
CA SER A 181 -10.51 2.04 14.21
C SER A 181 -9.69 0.80 13.86
N ASP A 182 -8.47 1.02 13.37
CA ASP A 182 -7.58 -0.04 12.88
C ASP A 182 -6.76 -0.70 14.00
N GLN A 183 -6.85 -0.21 15.24
CA GLN A 183 -6.09 -0.73 16.37
C GLN A 183 -6.50 -2.18 16.70
N SER A 184 -7.79 -2.51 16.63
CA SER A 184 -8.29 -3.87 16.85
C SER A 184 -7.70 -4.85 15.81
N SER A 185 -7.69 -4.46 14.54
CA SER A 185 -7.10 -5.26 13.45
C SER A 185 -5.59 -5.45 13.63
N ALA A 186 -4.86 -4.40 14.03
CA ALA A 186 -3.42 -4.48 14.27
C ALA A 186 -3.09 -5.45 15.43
N LEU A 187 -3.84 -5.37 16.53
CA LEU A 187 -3.71 -6.28 17.68
C LEU A 187 -3.99 -7.74 17.25
N ASN A 188 -5.06 -7.96 16.49
CA ASN A 188 -5.42 -9.28 16.00
C ASN A 188 -4.35 -9.89 15.08
N ASN A 189 -3.77 -9.08 14.19
CA ASN A 189 -2.73 -9.55 13.27
C ASN A 189 -1.43 -9.92 13.99
N LEU A 190 -1.03 -9.12 14.99
CA LEU A 190 0.11 -9.45 15.85
C LEU A 190 -0.14 -10.74 16.64
N ALA A 191 -1.32 -10.87 17.24
CA ALA A 191 -1.71 -12.06 18.00
C ALA A 191 -1.69 -13.32 17.12
N ASN A 192 -2.20 -13.25 15.89
CA ASN A 192 -2.15 -14.35 14.94
C ASN A 192 -0.71 -14.75 14.57
N SER A 193 0.20 -13.77 14.42
CA SER A 193 1.60 -14.05 14.10
C SER A 193 2.34 -14.70 15.28
N LEU A 194 2.05 -14.27 16.51
CA LEU A 194 2.58 -14.90 17.73
C LEU A 194 2.03 -16.32 17.91
N GLN A 195 0.74 -16.53 17.65
CA GLN A 195 0.13 -17.86 17.64
C GLN A 195 0.76 -18.78 16.60
N ASP A 196 1.03 -18.27 15.39
CA ASP A 196 1.77 -18.99 14.35
C ASP A 196 3.17 -19.40 14.85
N ARG A 197 3.88 -18.50 15.56
CA ARG A 197 5.23 -18.79 16.08
C ARG A 197 5.20 -19.80 17.22
N PHE A 198 4.21 -19.72 18.11
CA PHE A 198 3.95 -20.74 19.11
C PHE A 198 3.72 -22.11 18.46
N ASN A 199 2.90 -22.19 17.41
CA ASN A 199 2.62 -23.45 16.73
C ASN A 199 3.89 -24.08 16.13
N GLN A 200 4.87 -23.27 15.72
CA GLN A 200 6.14 -23.77 15.16
C GLN A 200 7.18 -24.11 16.22
N ARG A 201 7.26 -23.35 17.31
CA ARG A 201 8.39 -23.41 18.28
C ARG A 201 8.00 -23.85 19.69
N GLY A 202 6.71 -23.87 20.01
CA GLY A 202 6.20 -24.18 21.35
C GLY A 202 6.56 -23.15 22.42
N VAL A 203 6.85 -21.90 22.04
CA VAL A 203 7.25 -20.84 22.98
C VAL A 203 6.02 -20.32 23.71
N LEU A 204 5.82 -20.74 24.96
CA LEU A 204 4.61 -20.42 25.74
C LEU A 204 4.37 -18.92 25.90
N SER A 205 5.41 -18.10 26.01
CA SER A 205 5.24 -16.65 26.10
C SER A 205 4.56 -16.05 24.88
N ASP A 206 4.78 -16.61 23.68
CA ASP A 206 4.11 -16.14 22.46
C ASP A 206 2.61 -16.42 22.52
N LEU A 207 2.21 -17.55 23.12
CA LEU A 207 0.81 -17.90 23.30
C LEU A 207 0.14 -17.00 24.34
N ASP A 208 0.82 -16.74 25.46
CA ASP A 208 0.33 -15.83 26.49
C ASP A 208 0.14 -14.41 25.92
N ASP A 209 1.13 -13.89 25.19
CA ASP A 209 1.07 -12.59 24.53
C ASP A 209 -0.06 -12.54 23.47
N ALA A 210 -0.23 -13.60 22.66
CA ALA A 210 -1.31 -13.67 21.68
C ALA A 210 -2.69 -13.61 22.34
N ILE A 211 -2.88 -14.31 23.46
CA ILE A 211 -4.15 -14.30 24.22
C ILE A 211 -4.45 -12.89 24.75
N ASP A 212 -3.46 -12.21 25.32
CA ASP A 212 -3.65 -10.87 25.87
C ASP A 212 -3.94 -9.84 24.78
N LEU A 213 -3.28 -9.96 23.62
CA LEU A 213 -3.57 -9.11 22.45
C LEU A 213 -4.96 -9.36 21.86
N HIS A 214 -5.41 -10.61 21.74
CA HIS A 214 -6.78 -10.91 21.31
C HIS A 214 -7.83 -10.36 22.29
N ARG A 215 -7.58 -10.46 23.60
CA ARG A 215 -8.44 -9.84 24.62
C ARG A 215 -8.49 -8.33 24.45
N ALA A 216 -7.35 -7.67 24.25
CA ALA A 216 -7.30 -6.24 23.99
C ALA A 216 -8.09 -5.87 22.72
N ALA A 217 -7.95 -6.62 21.62
CA ALA A 217 -8.70 -6.40 20.39
C ALA A 217 -10.23 -6.48 20.61
N LEU A 218 -10.69 -7.47 21.40
CA LEU A 218 -12.10 -7.62 21.74
C LEU A 218 -12.64 -6.46 22.59
N THR A 219 -11.83 -5.88 23.47
CA THR A 219 -12.28 -4.70 24.26
C THR A 219 -12.50 -3.45 23.41
N LEU A 220 -11.82 -3.36 22.26
CA LEU A 220 -11.94 -2.24 21.32
C LEU A 220 -13.09 -2.43 20.31
N CYS A 221 -13.60 -3.65 20.15
CA CYS A 221 -14.77 -3.93 19.35
C CYS A 221 -16.01 -3.85 20.25
N PRO A 222 -16.82 -2.77 20.23
CA PRO A 222 -18.06 -2.76 20.98
C PRO A 222 -18.94 -3.91 20.50
N PRO A 223 -19.66 -4.62 21.40
CA PRO A 223 -20.60 -5.65 20.98
C PRO A 223 -21.62 -4.98 20.05
N GLU A 224 -21.69 -5.46 18.80
CA GLU A 224 -22.74 -5.05 17.88
C GLU A 224 -24.09 -5.20 18.58
N ARG A 225 -24.88 -4.13 18.54
CA ARG A 225 -26.26 -4.14 18.98
C ARG A 225 -26.97 -5.27 18.22
N CYS A 226 -27.29 -6.38 18.91
CA CYS A 226 -28.25 -7.35 18.41
C CYS A 226 -29.50 -6.60 17.95
N PRO A 227 -29.89 -6.65 16.66
CA PRO A 227 -31.25 -6.33 16.30
C PRO A 227 -32.11 -7.48 16.83
N VAL A 228 -32.90 -7.18 17.85
CA VAL A 228 -33.97 -8.05 18.38
C VAL A 228 -35.07 -8.18 17.32
#